data_AF-A0A8E5N7V3-F1
#
_entry.id   AF-A0A8E5N7V3-F1
#
_cell.length_a   1.000
_cell.length_b   1.000
_cell.length_c   1.000
_cell.angle_alpha   90.00
_cell.angle_beta   90.00
_cell.angle_gamma   90.00
#
_symmetry.space_group_name_H-M   'P 1'
#
loop_
_entity.id
_entity.type
_entity.pdbx_description
1 polymer ?
#
loop_
_entity_poly.entity_id
_entity_poly.type
_entity_poly.pdbx_seq_one_letter_code
_entity_poly.pdbx_strand_id
1 'polypeptide(L)'
;MSESISEKLLKYAKSLSKNNQLNLSRTDTLSEQLIQILGVAIQEKVKAAQTLDALLGVGILCQQGASARSCDGNMYIDWAGSKYKVSEIRTIFKEHNAGKGFRKFARTLADAIRETCLINDIPGNLSKKIAVMFPNIPQDIENTSWMSDFQSTNPNCPEEIRTAILATFEKNSKKTLKN
;
A
#
# COMPACT_ATOMS: atom_id res chain seq x y z
N MET A 1 18.21 -38.61 33.25
CA MET A 1 17.47 -38.44 31.98
C MET A 1 17.82 -37.07 31.43
N SER A 2 18.46 -36.99 30.26
CA SER A 2 18.83 -35.72 29.64
C SER A 2 17.60 -35.08 29.00
N GLU A 3 17.36 -33.79 29.28
CA GLU A 3 16.31 -32.99 28.65
C GLU A 3 16.54 -32.97 27.12
N SER A 4 15.50 -33.28 26.35
CA SER A 4 15.57 -33.37 24.89
C SER A 4 15.80 -31.98 24.28
N ILE A 5 16.38 -31.94 23.08
CA ILE A 5 16.64 -30.68 22.36
C ILE A 5 15.32 -29.91 22.12
N SER A 6 14.23 -30.63 21.83
CA SER A 6 12.90 -30.06 21.62
C SER A 6 12.37 -29.35 22.87
N GLU A 7 12.57 -29.93 24.05
CA GLU A 7 12.14 -29.33 25.33
C GLU A 7 12.95 -28.07 25.66
N LYS A 8 14.26 -28.10 25.40
CA LYS A 8 15.15 -26.93 25.58
C LYS A 8 14.75 -25.77 24.67
N LEU A 9 14.46 -26.05 23.39
CA LEU A 9 14.00 -25.05 22.43
C LEU A 9 12.66 -24.44 22.85
N LEU A 10 11.71 -25.26 23.29
CA LEU A 10 10.39 -24.78 23.70
C LEU A 10 10.48 -23.88 24.94
N LYS A 11 11.34 -24.24 25.89
CA LYS A 11 11.58 -23.48 27.12
C LYS A 11 12.26 -22.13 26.83
N TYR A 12 13.22 -22.12 25.91
CA TYR A 12 13.89 -20.91 25.43
C TYR A 12 12.94 -19.99 24.65
N ALA A 13 12.10 -20.54 23.76
CA ALA A 13 11.09 -19.77 23.04
C ALA A 13 10.06 -19.13 23.99
N LYS A 14 9.61 -19.87 25.03
CA LYS A 14 8.72 -19.36 26.08
C LYS A 14 9.38 -18.30 26.97
N SER A 15 10.69 -18.37 27.20
CA SER A 15 11.40 -17.32 27.96
C SER A 15 11.62 -16.06 27.12
N LEU A 16 11.76 -16.18 25.80
CA LEU A 16 11.80 -15.04 24.88
C LEU A 16 10.44 -14.35 24.76
N SER A 17 9.32 -15.09 24.70
CA SER A 17 7.99 -14.48 24.55
C SER A 17 7.52 -13.68 25.77
N LYS A 18 8.04 -13.97 26.97
CA LYS A 18 7.72 -13.21 28.20
C LYS A 18 8.50 -11.90 28.33
N ASN A 19 9.65 -11.77 27.67
CA ASN A 19 10.56 -10.63 27.86
C ASN A 19 10.84 -9.80 26.60
N ASN A 20 10.40 -10.23 25.40
CA ASN A 20 10.57 -9.45 24.18
C ASN A 20 9.46 -9.74 23.17
N GLN A 21 8.83 -8.68 22.64
CA GLN A 21 8.01 -8.78 21.43
C GLN A 21 8.89 -9.31 20.30
N LEU A 22 8.56 -10.49 19.80
CA LEU A 22 9.20 -11.09 18.65
C LEU A 22 8.96 -10.17 17.44
N ASN A 23 9.93 -9.31 17.13
CA ASN A 23 9.82 -8.32 16.06
C ASN A 23 10.10 -9.02 14.73
N LEU A 24 9.06 -9.63 14.14
CA LEU A 24 9.14 -10.28 12.83
C LEU A 24 9.47 -9.22 11.78
N SER A 25 10.63 -9.34 11.15
CA SER A 25 11.28 -8.29 10.35
C SER A 25 10.57 -7.90 9.03
N ARG A 26 9.42 -8.50 8.70
CA ARG A 26 8.73 -8.30 7.42
C ARG A 26 7.21 -8.34 7.56
N THR A 27 6.61 -7.29 8.11
CA THR A 27 5.18 -7.03 7.94
C THR A 27 4.92 -6.39 6.57
N ASP A 28 3.80 -6.72 5.93
CA ASP A 28 3.35 -6.06 4.69
C ASP A 28 2.64 -4.73 4.93
N THR A 29 2.39 -4.40 6.20
CA THR A 29 1.65 -3.22 6.71
C THR A 29 2.51 -2.39 7.67
N LEU A 30 2.12 -1.13 7.89
CA LEU A 30 2.62 -0.26 8.96
C LEU A 30 1.78 -0.40 10.24
N SER A 31 2.38 -0.08 11.39
CA SER A 31 1.67 0.04 12.66
C SER A 31 0.81 1.30 12.70
N GLU A 32 -0.28 1.27 13.46
CA GLU A 32 -1.19 2.39 13.63
C GLU A 32 -0.49 3.63 14.19
N GLN A 33 0.36 3.45 15.20
CA GLN A 33 1.17 4.54 15.79
C GLN A 33 2.02 5.25 14.75
N LEU A 34 2.67 4.50 13.84
CA LEU A 34 3.48 5.09 12.78
C LEU A 34 2.61 5.82 11.75
N ILE A 35 1.41 5.32 11.44
CA ILE A 35 0.45 6.01 10.57
C ILE A 35 0.03 7.34 11.18
N GLN A 36 -0.26 7.39 12.49
CA GLN A 36 -0.61 8.63 13.18
C GLN A 36 0.54 9.65 13.14
N ILE A 37 1.77 9.21 13.44
CA ILE A 37 2.97 10.07 13.36
C ILE A 37 3.15 10.64 11.94
N LEU A 38 3.04 9.78 10.93
CA LEU A 38 3.15 10.21 9.53
C LEU A 38 2.03 11.18 9.17
N GLY A 39 0.80 10.91 9.59
CA GLY A 39 -0.37 11.75 9.31
C GLY A 39 -0.17 13.18 9.81
N VAL A 40 0.30 13.36 11.04
CA VAL A 40 0.58 14.69 11.61
C VAL A 40 1.67 15.41 10.82
N ALA A 41 2.78 14.73 10.53
CA ALA A 41 3.89 15.31 9.78
C ALA A 41 3.47 15.71 8.34
N ILE A 42 2.63 14.89 7.68
CA ILE A 42 2.08 15.20 6.36
C ILE A 42 1.15 16.41 6.45
N GLN A 43 0.24 16.43 7.43
CA GLN A 43 -0.70 17.52 7.64
C GLN A 43 0.03 18.86 7.76
N GLU A 44 1.06 18.92 8.60
CA GLU A 44 1.89 20.11 8.77
C GLU A 44 2.57 20.53 7.47
N LYS A 45 3.14 19.57 6.73
CA LYS A 45 3.86 19.83 5.48
C LYS A 45 2.95 20.39 4.38
N VAL A 46 1.78 19.79 4.18
CA VAL A 46 0.86 20.13 3.08
C VAL A 46 -0.20 21.15 3.51
N LYS A 47 -0.19 21.56 4.78
CA LYS A 47 -1.16 22.48 5.40
C LYS A 47 -2.61 22.00 5.26
N ALA A 48 -2.83 20.69 5.42
CA ALA A 48 -4.17 20.12 5.40
C ALA A 48 -4.97 20.57 6.64
N ALA A 49 -6.28 20.73 6.50
CA ALA A 49 -7.15 21.14 7.60
C ALA A 49 -7.14 20.12 8.75
N GLN A 50 -7.14 18.82 8.41
CA GLN A 50 -7.13 17.74 9.38
C GLN A 50 -6.12 16.65 9.02
N THR A 51 -5.69 15.88 10.03
CA THR A 51 -4.83 14.70 9.84
C THR A 51 -5.49 13.66 8.94
N LEU A 52 -6.81 13.49 9.02
CA LEU A 52 -7.55 12.58 8.15
C LEU A 52 -7.47 13.01 6.69
N ASP A 53 -7.64 14.29 6.39
CA ASP A 53 -7.51 14.82 5.02
C ASP A 53 -6.11 14.55 4.46
N ALA A 54 -5.08 14.72 5.30
CA ALA A 54 -3.70 14.44 4.94
C ALA A 54 -3.48 12.96 4.58
N LEU A 55 -4.00 12.05 5.39
CA LEU A 55 -3.91 10.61 5.16
C LEU A 55 -4.69 10.19 3.90
N LEU A 56 -5.89 10.73 3.69
CA LEU A 56 -6.69 10.48 2.50
C LEU A 56 -6.03 11.01 1.23
N GLY A 57 -5.43 12.20 1.28
CA GLY A 57 -4.67 12.75 0.16
C GLY A 57 -3.51 11.84 -0.25
N VAL A 58 -2.76 11.30 0.72
CA VAL A 58 -1.73 10.30 0.43
C VAL A 58 -2.33 8.99 -0.10
N GLY A 59 -3.49 8.58 0.41
CA GLY A 59 -4.25 7.44 -0.09
C GLY A 59 -4.63 7.56 -1.57
N ILE A 60 -5.19 8.69 -1.97
CA ILE A 60 -5.53 8.99 -3.37
C ILE A 60 -4.28 9.06 -4.24
N LEU A 61 -3.18 9.62 -3.72
CA LEU A 61 -1.90 9.63 -4.42
C LEU A 61 -1.42 8.18 -4.68
N CYS A 62 -1.59 7.28 -3.71
CA CYS A 62 -1.32 5.85 -3.87
C CYS A 62 -2.27 5.19 -4.89
N GLN A 63 -3.57 5.51 -4.84
CA GLN A 63 -4.58 5.05 -5.82
C GLN A 63 -4.16 5.38 -7.25
N GLN A 64 -3.54 6.55 -7.46
CA GLN A 64 -3.02 6.99 -8.76
C GLN A 64 -1.64 6.41 -9.12
N GLY A 65 -1.07 5.53 -8.28
CA GLY A 65 0.13 4.75 -8.58
C GLY A 65 1.41 5.21 -7.87
N ALA A 66 1.33 6.15 -6.92
CA ALA A 66 2.53 6.64 -6.22
C ALA A 66 3.22 5.61 -5.30
N SER A 67 2.50 4.55 -4.94
CA SER A 67 3.00 3.35 -4.25
C SER A 67 4.04 2.57 -5.07
N ALA A 68 4.11 2.78 -6.39
CA ALA A 68 5.08 2.14 -7.26
C ALA A 68 6.49 2.72 -7.08
N ARG A 69 7.50 1.86 -6.97
CA ARG A 69 8.90 2.30 -6.80
C ARG A 69 9.41 3.16 -7.95
N SER A 70 8.92 2.92 -9.16
CA SER A 70 9.27 3.65 -10.39
C SER A 70 8.43 4.89 -10.63
N CYS A 71 7.49 5.23 -9.74
CA CYS A 71 6.68 6.44 -9.88
C CYS A 71 7.57 7.70 -9.83
N ASP A 72 7.30 8.63 -10.75
CA ASP A 72 7.93 9.95 -10.83
C ASP A 72 7.67 10.74 -9.53
N GLY A 73 8.74 11.27 -8.94
CA GLY A 73 8.66 12.11 -7.74
C GLY A 73 7.91 13.43 -7.98
N ASN A 74 7.75 13.86 -9.23
CA ASN A 74 6.99 15.06 -9.58
C ASN A 74 5.48 14.85 -9.68
N MET A 75 5.01 13.60 -9.65
CA MET A 75 3.59 13.31 -9.57
C MET A 75 2.98 14.00 -8.35
N TYR A 76 1.80 14.60 -8.54
CA TYR A 76 1.05 15.24 -7.48
C TYR A 76 -0.45 15.10 -7.69
N ILE A 77 -1.21 15.37 -6.63
CA ILE A 77 -2.64 15.62 -6.68
C ILE A 77 -2.96 16.89 -5.90
N ASP A 78 -4.11 17.48 -6.17
CA ASP A 78 -4.72 18.52 -5.34
C ASP A 78 -5.93 17.90 -4.62
N TRP A 79 -5.95 17.95 -3.28
CA TRP A 79 -6.98 17.35 -2.44
C TRP A 79 -7.31 18.26 -1.26
N ALA A 80 -8.60 18.53 -1.05
CA ALA A 80 -9.08 19.39 0.05
C ALA A 80 -8.35 20.75 0.15
N GLY A 81 -7.99 21.35 -0.99
CA GLY A 81 -7.26 22.63 -1.06
C GLY A 81 -5.74 22.54 -0.82
N SER A 82 -5.21 21.35 -0.57
CA SER A 82 -3.78 21.09 -0.37
C SER A 82 -3.18 20.32 -1.55
N LYS A 83 -1.92 20.61 -1.86
CA LYS A 83 -1.15 19.92 -2.91
C LYS A 83 -0.27 18.84 -2.30
N TYR A 84 -0.36 17.62 -2.83
CA TYR A 84 0.38 16.46 -2.35
C TYR A 84 1.35 15.97 -3.42
N LYS A 85 2.65 16.26 -3.25
CA LYS A 85 3.69 15.84 -4.19
C LYS A 85 4.41 14.58 -3.70
N VAL A 86 4.55 13.57 -4.56
CA VAL A 86 5.16 12.25 -4.21
C VAL A 86 6.53 12.41 -3.57
N SER A 87 7.40 13.27 -4.12
CA SER A 87 8.75 13.48 -3.58
C SER A 87 8.73 13.99 -2.13
N GLU A 88 7.80 14.89 -1.79
CA GLU A 88 7.72 15.48 -0.47
C GLU A 88 7.22 14.46 0.55
N ILE A 89 6.17 13.72 0.21
CA ILE A 89 5.64 12.68 1.09
C ILE A 89 6.67 11.57 1.32
N ARG A 90 7.42 11.16 0.28
CA ARG A 90 8.49 10.16 0.44
C ARG A 90 9.62 10.64 1.36
N THR A 91 9.93 11.94 1.35
CA THR A 91 10.90 12.54 2.27
C THR A 91 10.43 12.42 3.71
N ILE A 92 9.16 12.75 4.00
CA ILE A 92 8.57 12.58 5.35
C ILE A 92 8.67 11.12 5.78
N PHE A 93 8.26 10.18 4.92
CA PHE A 93 8.39 8.76 5.24
C PHE A 93 9.84 8.37 5.56
N LYS A 94 10.83 8.91 4.85
CA LYS A 94 12.25 8.64 5.12
C LYS A 94 12.69 9.21 6.48
N GLU A 95 12.29 10.44 6.80
CA GLU A 95 12.61 11.13 8.06
C GLU A 95 12.04 10.39 9.28
N HIS A 96 10.88 9.74 9.13
CA HIS A 96 10.23 8.95 10.18
C HIS A 96 10.56 7.45 10.11
N ASN A 97 11.73 7.07 9.57
CA ASN A 97 12.20 5.67 9.47
C ASN A 97 11.28 4.72 8.69
N ALA A 98 10.44 5.25 7.81
CA ALA A 98 9.48 4.56 6.98
C ALA A 98 9.79 4.68 5.48
N GLY A 99 11.06 4.87 5.07
CA GLY A 99 11.41 5.11 3.65
C GLY A 99 10.99 4.01 2.65
N LYS A 100 10.77 2.77 3.12
CA LYS A 100 10.20 1.65 2.33
C LYS A 100 8.71 1.40 2.65
N GLY A 101 8.11 2.27 3.44
CA GLY A 101 6.77 2.16 4.03
C GLY A 101 5.65 2.67 3.14
N PHE A 102 5.93 3.35 2.03
CA PHE A 102 4.89 3.98 1.21
C PHE A 102 3.88 2.98 0.64
N ARG A 103 4.35 1.84 0.11
CA ARG A 103 3.46 0.74 -0.30
C ARG A 103 2.80 0.03 0.89
N LYS A 104 3.50 -0.06 2.03
CA LYS A 104 2.94 -0.67 3.25
C LYS A 104 1.79 0.18 3.80
N PHE A 105 1.92 1.51 3.74
CA PHE A 105 0.87 2.46 4.07
C PHE A 105 -0.38 2.22 3.23
N ALA A 106 -0.22 2.16 1.90
CA ALA A 106 -1.33 1.90 0.99
C ALA A 106 -2.01 0.55 1.27
N ARG A 107 -1.23 -0.49 1.60
CA ARG A 107 -1.77 -1.79 2.00
C ARG A 107 -2.47 -1.78 3.36
N THR A 108 -1.95 -1.04 4.34
CA THR A 108 -2.59 -0.94 5.65
C THR A 108 -3.97 -0.29 5.55
N LEU A 109 -4.12 0.70 4.68
CA LEU A 109 -5.35 1.48 4.53
C LEU A 109 -6.13 1.12 3.26
N ALA A 110 -5.89 -0.07 2.69
CA ALA A 110 -6.34 -0.42 1.34
C ALA A 110 -7.86 -0.30 1.15
N ASP A 111 -8.65 -0.75 2.13
CA ASP A 111 -10.11 -0.65 2.11
C ASP A 111 -10.59 0.79 2.26
N ALA A 112 -10.05 1.53 3.23
CA ALA A 112 -10.41 2.93 3.45
C ALA A 112 -10.09 3.81 2.22
N ILE A 113 -8.95 3.54 1.57
CA ILE A 113 -8.59 4.19 0.31
C ILE A 113 -9.59 3.83 -0.79
N ARG A 114 -9.95 2.54 -0.92
CA ARG A 114 -10.94 2.10 -1.91
C ARG A 114 -12.29 2.77 -1.70
N GLU A 115 -12.82 2.77 -0.49
CA GLU A 115 -14.11 3.39 -0.17
C GLU A 115 -14.10 4.88 -0.49
N THR A 116 -13.03 5.59 -0.10
CA THR A 116 -12.88 7.01 -0.43
C THR A 116 -12.85 7.22 -1.94
N CYS A 117 -12.11 6.38 -2.67
CA CYS A 117 -11.98 6.50 -4.11
C CYS A 117 -13.27 6.12 -4.84
N LEU A 118 -14.05 5.16 -4.32
CA LEU A 118 -15.38 4.83 -4.83
C LEU A 118 -16.32 6.03 -4.71
N ILE A 119 -16.38 6.67 -3.53
CA ILE A 119 -17.24 7.83 -3.28
C ILE A 119 -16.88 9.02 -4.19
N ASN A 120 -15.61 9.15 -4.58
CA ASN A 120 -15.10 10.28 -5.37
C ASN A 120 -14.88 9.94 -6.86
N ASP A 121 -15.37 8.79 -7.34
CA ASP A 121 -15.20 8.33 -8.72
C ASP A 121 -13.73 8.28 -9.20
N ILE A 122 -12.82 7.88 -8.31
CA ILE A 122 -11.38 7.78 -8.57
C ILE A 122 -11.00 6.32 -8.92
N PRO A 123 -10.76 5.99 -10.20
CA PRO A 123 -10.33 4.65 -10.57
C PRO A 123 -8.89 4.40 -10.11
N GLY A 124 -8.57 3.12 -9.91
CA GLY A 124 -7.21 2.68 -9.58
C GLY A 124 -6.26 2.80 -10.77
N ASN A 125 -4.96 2.91 -10.47
CA ASN A 125 -3.92 3.17 -11.47
C ASN A 125 -3.76 2.06 -12.53
N LEU A 126 -4.26 0.85 -12.27
CA LEU A 126 -4.19 -0.28 -13.20
C LEU A 126 -5.47 -0.46 -14.02
N SER A 127 -6.54 0.29 -13.74
CA SER A 127 -7.85 0.17 -14.41
C SER A 127 -7.74 0.11 -15.93
N LYS A 128 -7.09 1.10 -16.56
CA LYS A 128 -6.90 1.14 -18.02
C LYS A 128 -6.14 -0.06 -18.57
N LYS A 129 -5.15 -0.56 -17.83
CA LYS A 129 -4.36 -1.72 -18.25
C LYS A 129 -5.18 -3.01 -18.16
N ILE A 130 -5.95 -3.15 -17.09
CA ILE A 130 -6.84 -4.29 -16.87
C ILE A 130 -7.96 -4.29 -17.91
N ALA A 131 -8.55 -3.15 -18.24
CA ALA A 131 -9.57 -3.03 -19.30
C ALA A 131 -9.11 -3.63 -20.63
N VAL A 132 -7.83 -3.44 -20.99
CA VAL A 132 -7.23 -3.99 -22.21
C VAL A 132 -6.96 -5.48 -22.10
N MET A 133 -6.47 -5.96 -20.94
CA MET A 133 -6.09 -7.35 -20.74
C MET A 133 -7.28 -8.27 -20.44
N PHE A 134 -8.33 -7.74 -19.83
CA PHE A 134 -9.50 -8.45 -19.32
C PHE A 134 -10.79 -7.68 -19.66
N PRO A 135 -11.19 -7.64 -20.94
CA PRO A 135 -12.34 -6.82 -21.39
C PRO A 135 -13.69 -7.27 -20.81
N ASN A 136 -13.76 -8.48 -20.23
CA ASN A 136 -14.97 -9.01 -19.60
C ASN A 136 -15.19 -8.47 -18.18
N ILE A 137 -14.17 -7.90 -17.54
CA ILE A 137 -14.34 -7.29 -16.22
C ILE A 137 -15.05 -5.95 -16.40
N PRO A 138 -16.20 -5.71 -15.73
CA PRO A 138 -16.90 -4.43 -15.84
C PRO A 138 -16.01 -3.24 -15.46
N GLN A 139 -16.16 -2.15 -16.19
CA GLN A 139 -15.34 -0.93 -16.03
C GLN A 139 -16.09 0.18 -15.29
N ASP A 140 -17.09 -0.17 -14.49
CA ASP A 140 -17.73 0.75 -13.55
C ASP A 140 -16.79 1.15 -12.40
N ILE A 141 -17.16 2.18 -11.65
CA ILE A 141 -16.35 2.66 -10.52
C ILE A 141 -16.24 1.64 -9.39
N GLU A 142 -17.29 0.84 -9.18
CA GLU A 142 -17.33 -0.18 -8.12
C GLU A 142 -16.17 -1.17 -8.27
N ASN A 143 -15.91 -1.58 -9.51
CA ASN A 143 -14.80 -2.46 -9.89
C ASN A 143 -13.48 -1.72 -10.08
N THR A 144 -13.47 -0.59 -10.82
CA THR A 144 -12.21 0.10 -11.14
C THR A 144 -11.56 0.76 -9.93
N SER A 145 -12.30 1.09 -8.87
CA SER A 145 -11.75 1.54 -7.58
C SER A 145 -10.85 0.49 -6.90
N TRP A 146 -11.07 -0.80 -7.16
CA TRP A 146 -10.21 -1.90 -6.69
C TRP A 146 -8.92 -2.07 -7.51
N MET A 147 -8.84 -1.49 -8.71
CA MET A 147 -7.77 -1.77 -9.68
C MET A 147 -6.49 -0.97 -9.42
N SER A 148 -5.96 -1.06 -8.20
CA SER A 148 -4.70 -0.42 -7.79
C SER A 148 -3.64 -1.44 -7.38
N ASP A 149 -2.36 -1.10 -7.56
CA ASP A 149 -1.26 -2.06 -7.37
C ASP A 149 -1.18 -2.66 -5.95
N PHE A 150 -1.56 -1.90 -4.93
CA PHE A 150 -1.51 -2.30 -3.53
C PHE A 150 -2.69 -3.19 -3.11
N GLN A 151 -3.72 -3.33 -3.95
CA GLN A 151 -4.89 -4.18 -3.69
C GLN A 151 -4.60 -5.67 -3.95
N SER A 152 -3.47 -6.00 -4.57
CA SER A 152 -3.10 -7.38 -4.92
C SER A 152 -2.99 -8.35 -3.74
N THR A 153 -2.80 -7.82 -2.53
CA THR A 153 -2.73 -8.58 -1.27
C THR A 153 -3.88 -8.27 -0.32
N ASN A 154 -4.85 -7.47 -0.75
CA ASN A 154 -6.00 -7.13 0.09
C ASN A 154 -7.00 -8.30 0.06
N PRO A 155 -7.35 -8.92 1.20
CA PRO A 155 -8.33 -10.02 1.25
C PRO A 155 -9.73 -9.62 0.76
N ASN A 156 -10.12 -8.36 0.96
CA ASN A 156 -11.45 -7.84 0.60
C ASN A 156 -11.57 -7.48 -0.89
N CYS A 157 -10.46 -7.38 -1.62
CA CYS A 157 -10.49 -7.19 -3.07
C CYS A 157 -11.10 -8.43 -3.74
N PRO A 158 -12.09 -8.27 -4.64
CA PRO A 158 -12.68 -9.38 -5.39
C PRO A 158 -11.60 -10.23 -6.06
N GLU A 159 -11.76 -11.56 -6.01
CA GLU A 159 -10.73 -12.50 -6.45
C GLU A 159 -10.39 -12.35 -7.93
N GLU A 160 -11.40 -12.13 -8.78
CA GLU A 160 -11.23 -11.88 -10.21
C GLU A 160 -10.37 -10.63 -10.47
N ILE A 161 -10.67 -9.52 -9.79
CA ILE A 161 -9.91 -8.27 -9.91
C ILE A 161 -8.50 -8.44 -9.37
N ARG A 162 -8.33 -9.11 -8.23
CA ARG A 162 -7.01 -9.38 -7.63
C ARG A 162 -6.14 -10.21 -8.57
N THR A 163 -6.74 -11.20 -9.24
CA THR A 163 -6.07 -12.02 -10.27
C THR A 163 -5.67 -11.16 -11.47
N ALA A 164 -6.56 -10.29 -11.95
CA ALA A 164 -6.26 -9.36 -13.03
C ALA A 164 -5.12 -8.39 -12.69
N ILE A 165 -5.11 -7.85 -11.46
CA ILE A 165 -4.02 -7.01 -10.94
C ILE A 165 -2.69 -7.76 -10.98
N LEU A 166 -2.65 -8.99 -10.46
CA LEU A 166 -1.43 -9.81 -10.43
C LEU A 166 -0.90 -10.08 -11.84
N ALA A 167 -1.78 -10.42 -12.79
CA ALA A 167 -1.43 -10.60 -14.18
C ALA A 167 -0.80 -9.35 -14.82
N THR A 168 -1.12 -8.14 -14.33
CA THR A 168 -0.46 -6.93 -14.81
C THR A 168 1.02 -6.82 -14.43
N PHE A 169 1.47 -7.53 -13.38
CA PHE A 169 2.86 -7.54 -12.94
C PHE A 169 3.71 -8.59 -13.66
N GLU A 170 3.07 -9.59 -14.25
CA GLU A 170 3.71 -10.62 -15.07
C GLU A 170 4.18 -9.99 -16.39
N LYS A 171 5.33 -9.32 -16.34
CA LYS A 171 6.01 -8.82 -17.54
C LYS A 171 6.46 -10.00 -18.40
N ASN A 172 6.01 -10.05 -19.64
CA ASN A 172 6.85 -10.25 -20.84
C ASN A 172 7.97 -11.32 -20.77
N SER A 173 7.80 -12.42 -20.03
CA SER A 173 8.76 -13.54 -19.98
C SER A 173 8.90 -14.25 -21.33
N LYS A 174 8.12 -13.84 -22.35
CA LYS A 174 8.18 -14.31 -23.75
C LYS A 174 8.76 -13.29 -24.74
N LYS A 175 9.50 -12.26 -24.31
CA LYS A 175 10.23 -11.35 -25.23
C LYS A 175 11.75 -11.58 -25.30
N THR A 176 12.22 -12.75 -24.87
CA THR A 176 13.61 -13.23 -25.06
C THR A 176 13.69 -14.50 -25.94
N LEU A 177 12.69 -14.72 -26.79
CA LEU A 177 12.72 -15.72 -27.86
C LEU A 177 12.41 -15.01 -29.18
N LYS A 178 13.40 -14.26 -29.69
CA LYS A 178 13.58 -13.82 -31.09
C LYS A 178 14.72 -12.79 -31.11
N ASN A 179 15.95 -13.27 -31.25
CA ASN A 179 16.65 -13.35 -32.54
C ASN A 179 17.84 -14.29 -32.39
#